data_AF-A0A963FPB7-F1
#
_entry.id   AF-A0A963FPB7-F1
#
_cell.length_a   1.000
_cell.length_b   1.000
_cell.length_c   1.000
_cell.angle_alpha   90.00
_cell.angle_beta   90.00
_cell.angle_gamma   90.00
#
_symmetry.space_group_name_H-M   'P 1'
#
loop_
_entity.id
_entity.type
_entity.pdbx_description
1 polymer ?
#
loop_
_entity_poly.entity_id
_entity_poly.type
_entity_poly.pdbx_seq_one_letter_code
_entity_poly.pdbx_strand_id
1 'polypeptide(L)'
;MDLLSTSKESGAYSSLVTATNRFKDYFDNIPLDEITNRDLSRWVEFEQKRGIKDITSRLWSRQFNKICRNAKRLGYYIPEYEWGEWVVTKKVTAIR
;
A
#
# COMPACT_ATOMS: atom_id res chain seq x y z
N MET A 1 8.76 11.70 13.42
CA MET A 1 7.86 10.86 12.60
C MET A 1 8.09 9.43 13.04
N ASP A 2 7.43 9.02 14.13
CA ASP A 2 7.51 7.64 14.60
C ASP A 2 6.70 6.77 13.64
N LEU A 3 7.41 6.00 12.83
CA LEU A 3 6.84 4.90 12.08
C LEU A 3 6.45 3.84 13.12
N LEU A 4 5.21 3.93 13.61
CA LEU A 4 4.53 3.01 14.54
C LEU A 4 5.43 1.87 15.06
N SER A 5 6.10 2.12 16.20
CA SER A 5 6.69 1.07 17.04
C SER A 5 5.55 0.21 17.59
N THR A 6 5.00 -0.62 16.73
CA THR A 6 4.02 -1.64 17.09
C THR A 6 4.82 -2.90 17.34
N SER A 7 4.89 -3.30 18.62
CA SER A 7 5.47 -4.59 18.99
C SER A 7 4.88 -5.69 18.10
N LYS A 8 5.73 -6.61 17.62
CA LYS A 8 5.31 -7.76 16.80
C LYS A 8 4.24 -8.62 17.48
N GLU A 9 4.18 -8.58 18.81
CA GLU A 9 3.22 -9.32 19.64
C GLU A 9 1.89 -8.58 19.85
N SER A 10 1.78 -7.34 19.36
CA SER A 10 0.57 -6.56 19.51
C SER A 10 -0.52 -7.02 18.52
N GLY A 11 -1.77 -7.04 18.99
CA GLY A 11 -2.93 -7.23 18.10
C GLY A 11 -2.99 -6.21 16.96
N ALA A 12 -2.42 -5.01 17.16
CA ALA A 12 -2.28 -3.99 16.12
C ALA A 12 -1.34 -4.41 14.98
N TYR A 13 -0.22 -5.06 15.29
CA TYR A 13 0.71 -5.58 14.27
C TYR A 13 0.06 -6.70 13.43
N SER A 14 -0.62 -7.65 14.08
CA SER A 14 -1.34 -8.73 13.37
C SER A 14 -2.45 -8.20 12.44
N SER A 15 -3.15 -7.15 12.88
CA SER A 15 -4.16 -6.44 12.08
C SER A 15 -3.52 -5.77 10.85
N LEU A 16 -2.36 -5.11 11.02
CA LEU A 16 -1.62 -4.50 9.93
C LEU A 16 -1.11 -5.52 8.91
N VAL A 17 -0.52 -6.64 9.36
CA VAL A 17 -0.07 -7.73 8.46
C VAL A 17 -1.23 -8.26 7.63
N THR A 18 -2.37 -8.52 8.27
CA THR A 18 -3.60 -8.96 7.59
C THR A 18 -4.06 -7.93 6.56
N ALA A 19 -4.06 -6.65 6.94
CA ALA A 19 -4.42 -5.56 6.05
C ALA A 19 -3.48 -5.45 4.85
N THR A 20 -2.17 -5.62 5.05
CA THR A 20 -1.15 -5.55 4.00
C THR A 20 -1.31 -6.69 2.99
N ASN A 21 -1.56 -7.92 3.45
CA ASN A 21 -1.78 -9.04 2.54
C ASN A 21 -3.03 -8.81 1.68
N ARG A 22 -4.15 -8.41 2.31
CA ARG A 22 -5.40 -8.10 1.60
C ARG A 22 -5.26 -6.92 0.64
N PHE A 23 -4.48 -5.91 1.01
CA PHE A 23 -4.20 -4.76 0.16
C PHE A 23 -3.41 -5.19 -1.09
N LYS A 24 -2.36 -5.99 -0.91
CA LYS A 24 -1.56 -6.54 -2.03
C LYS A 24 -2.41 -7.38 -2.96
N ASP A 25 -3.21 -8.30 -2.41
CA ASP A 25 -4.08 -9.17 -3.22
C ASP A 25 -5.08 -8.36 -4.07
N TYR A 26 -5.59 -7.25 -3.55
CA TYR A 26 -6.55 -6.40 -4.26
C TYR A 26 -5.90 -5.51 -5.32
N PHE A 27 -4.68 -5.03 -5.06
CA PHE A 27 -3.96 -4.08 -5.92
C PHE A 27 -2.76 -4.70 -6.66
N ASP A 28 -2.75 -6.02 -6.85
CA ASP A 28 -1.60 -6.79 -7.37
C ASP A 28 -1.02 -6.24 -8.68
N ASN A 29 -1.87 -5.63 -9.52
CA ASN A 29 -1.50 -5.09 -10.82
C ASN A 29 -1.48 -3.56 -10.89
N ILE A 30 -1.52 -2.86 -9.76
CA ILE A 30 -1.56 -1.39 -9.72
C ILE A 30 -0.37 -0.86 -8.91
N PRO A 31 0.54 -0.09 -9.52
CA PRO A 31 1.63 0.57 -8.81
C PRO A 31 1.12 1.45 -7.65
N LEU A 32 1.82 1.44 -6.52
CA LEU A 32 1.38 2.13 -5.30
C LEU A 32 1.13 3.63 -5.49
N ASP A 33 1.89 4.28 -6.36
CA ASP A 33 1.75 5.72 -6.65
C ASP A 33 0.61 6.04 -7.64
N GLU A 34 0.09 5.04 -8.34
CA GLU A 34 -1.05 5.16 -9.24
C GLU A 34 -2.40 4.94 -8.54
N ILE A 35 -2.40 4.29 -7.36
CA ILE A 35 -3.60 4.06 -6.57
C ILE A 35 -4.24 5.39 -6.16
N THR A 36 -5.47 5.63 -6.65
CA THR A 36 -6.19 6.87 -6.36
C THR A 36 -6.97 6.78 -5.04
N ASN A 37 -7.43 7.94 -4.54
CA ASN A 37 -8.34 7.96 -3.38
C ASN A 37 -9.64 7.19 -3.67
N ARG A 38 -10.11 7.18 -4.92
CA ARG A 38 -11.31 6.45 -5.33
C ARG A 38 -11.11 4.95 -5.24
N ASP A 39 -9.93 4.46 -5.63
CA ASP A 39 -9.60 3.04 -5.56
C ASP A 39 -9.51 2.57 -4.11
N LEU A 40 -8.92 3.39 -3.24
CA LEU A 40 -8.91 3.12 -1.79
C LEU A 40 -10.32 3.10 -1.18
N SER A 41 -11.22 4.00 -1.61
CA SER A 41 -12.63 3.97 -1.18
C SER A 41 -13.33 2.68 -1.63
N ARG A 42 -13.12 2.26 -2.88
CA ARG A 42 -13.67 0.99 -3.40
C ARG A 42 -13.14 -0.22 -2.64
N TRP A 43 -11.85 -0.23 -2.30
CA TRP A 43 -11.25 -1.29 -1.49
C TRP A 43 -11.86 -1.33 -0.08
N VAL A 44 -12.11 -0.17 0.55
CA VAL A 44 -12.80 -0.10 1.85
C VAL A 44 -14.20 -0.71 1.78
N GLU A 45 -14.99 -0.35 0.76
CA GLU A 45 -16.33 -0.91 0.54
C GLU A 45 -16.27 -2.43 0.31
N PHE A 46 -15.28 -2.90 -0.44
CA PHE A 46 -15.05 -4.33 -0.68
C PHE A 46 -14.75 -5.09 0.63
N GLU A 47 -13.85 -4.56 1.47
CA GLU A 47 -13.51 -5.18 2.75
C GLU A 47 -14.68 -5.15 3.75
N GLN A 48 -15.51 -4.10 3.73
CA GLN A 48 -16.72 -4.03 4.54
C GLN A 48 -17.72 -5.13 4.18
N LYS A 49 -17.89 -5.45 2.89
CA LYS A 49 -18.73 -6.57 2.43
C LYS A 49 -18.23 -7.92 2.92
N ARG A 50 -16.93 -8.04 3.26
CA ARG A 50 -16.32 -9.23 3.86
C ARG A 50 -16.43 -9.28 5.38
N GLY A 51 -17.18 -8.36 5.99
CA GLY A 51 -17.44 -8.30 7.43
C GLY A 51 -16.39 -7.53 8.23
N ILE A 52 -15.47 -6.80 7.58
CA ILE A 52 -14.54 -5.92 8.29
C ILE A 52 -15.29 -4.69 8.80
N LYS A 53 -15.10 -4.35 10.08
CA LYS A 53 -15.71 -3.18 10.70
C LYS A 53 -15.29 -1.89 9.98
N ASP A 54 -16.25 -0.98 9.77
CA ASP A 54 -16.03 0.31 9.09
C ASP A 54 -14.87 1.11 9.68
N ILE A 55 -14.77 1.17 11.02
CA ILE A 55 -13.68 1.89 11.69
C ILE A 55 -12.30 1.28 11.39
N THR A 56 -12.23 -0.05 11.25
CA THR A 56 -10.99 -0.79 10.96
C THR A 56 -10.56 -0.58 9.52
N SER A 57 -11.47 -0.75 8.55
CA SER A 57 -11.14 -0.56 7.13
C SER A 57 -10.79 0.89 6.80
N ARG A 58 -11.45 1.88 7.44
CA ARG A 58 -11.07 3.30 7.32
C ARG A 58 -9.67 3.58 7.90
N LEU A 59 -9.32 2.96 9.03
CA LEU A 59 -7.98 3.09 9.60
C LEU A 59 -6.93 2.55 8.63
N TRP A 60 -7.13 1.35 8.08
CA TRP A 60 -6.25 0.76 7.09
C TRP A 60 -6.08 1.66 5.87
N SER A 61 -7.19 2.12 5.28
CA SER A 61 -7.19 3.02 4.12
C SER A 61 -6.37 4.29 4.34
N ARG A 62 -6.47 4.91 5.53
CA ARG A 62 -5.65 6.09 5.87
C ARG A 62 -4.16 5.78 5.93
N GLN A 63 -3.77 4.62 6.47
CA GLN A 63 -2.37 4.22 6.52
C GLN A 63 -1.83 3.92 5.11
N PHE A 64 -2.57 3.17 4.30
CA PHE A 64 -2.16 2.88 2.93
C PHE A 64 -2.16 4.11 2.03
N ASN A 65 -3.08 5.07 2.20
CA ASN A 65 -3.02 6.33 1.47
C ASN A 65 -1.70 7.06 1.74
N LYS A 66 -1.21 7.11 2.98
CA LYS A 66 0.09 7.72 3.27
C LYS A 66 1.22 7.01 2.53
N ILE A 67 1.19 5.68 2.45
CA ILE A 67 2.17 4.88 1.71
C ILE A 67 2.10 5.19 0.22
N CYS A 68 0.92 5.13 -0.39
CA CYS A 68 0.69 5.43 -1.81
C CYS A 68 1.20 6.83 -2.18
N ARG A 69 0.87 7.85 -1.38
CA ARG A 69 1.31 9.24 -1.59
C ARG A 69 2.81 9.43 -1.42
N ASN A 70 3.49 8.56 -0.68
CA ASN A 70 4.93 8.60 -0.48
C ASN A 70 5.67 7.56 -1.31
N ALA A 71 5.00 6.77 -2.15
CA ALA A 71 5.61 5.61 -2.80
C ALA A 71 6.84 6.00 -3.66
N LYS A 72 6.73 7.08 -4.45
CA LYS A 72 7.83 7.66 -5.22
C LYS A 72 9.01 8.08 -4.33
N ARG A 73 8.74 8.71 -3.19
CA ARG A 73 9.75 9.19 -2.23
C ARG A 73 10.42 8.05 -1.47
N LEU A 74 9.68 6.98 -1.20
CA LEU A 74 10.17 5.79 -0.52
C LEU A 74 11.03 4.91 -1.45
N GLY A 75 11.10 5.25 -2.74
CA GLY A 75 11.92 4.53 -3.71
C GLY A 75 11.39 3.13 -4.01
N TYR A 76 10.06 2.94 -3.97
CA TYR A 76 9.47 1.70 -4.49
C TYR A 76 9.75 1.64 -5.99
N TYR A 77 10.52 0.64 -6.39
CA TYR A 77 10.93 0.40 -7.76
C TYR A 77 9.73 -0.13 -8.56
N ILE A 78 9.47 0.49 -9.70
CA ILE A 78 8.61 -0.09 -10.72
C ILE A 78 9.51 -1.06 -11.49
N PRO A 79 9.23 -2.37 -11.51
CA PRO A 79 9.92 -3.27 -12.42
C PRO A 79 9.45 -2.94 -13.83
N GLU A 80 10.35 -2.44 -14.68
CA GLU A 80 10.05 -2.20 -16.09
C GLU A 80 10.43 -3.45 -16.88
N TYR A 81 9.56 -3.87 -17.79
CA TYR A 81 9.84 -4.99 -18.67
C TYR A 81 10.40 -4.45 -19.98
N GLU A 82 11.71 -4.60 -20.17
CA GLU A 82 12.40 -4.21 -21.40
C GLU A 82 13.14 -5.43 -21.97
N TRP A 83 13.03 -5.65 -23.28
CA TRP A 83 13.81 -6.64 -24.02
C TRP A 83 13.73 -8.10 -23.52
N GLY A 84 12.59 -8.50 -22.96
CA GLY A 84 12.39 -9.87 -22.49
C GLY A 84 12.80 -10.11 -21.03
N GLU A 85 13.33 -9.08 -20.36
CA GLU A 85 13.82 -9.17 -18.99
C GLU A 85 13.13 -8.14 -18.08
N TRP A 86 12.96 -8.50 -16.80
CA TRP A 86 12.53 -7.57 -15.77
C TRP A 86 13.73 -6.74 -15.33
N VAL A 87 13.74 -5.46 -15.73
CA VAL A 87 14.81 -4.53 -15.42
C VAL A 87 14.35 -3.64 -14.26
N VAL A 88 15.17 -3.54 -13.22
CA VAL A 88 14.97 -2.58 -12.14
C VAL A 88 15.54 -1.25 -12.58
N THR A 89 14.70 -0.38 -13.17
CA THR A 89 15.14 0.91 -13.68
C THR A 89 15.44 1.86 -12.52
N LYS A 90 16.60 2.53 -12.61
CA LYS A 90 17.19 3.31 -11.53
C LYS A 90 16.24 4.42 -11.03
N LYS A 91 16.18 4.51 -9.70
CA LYS A 91 15.78 5.68 -8.88
C LYS A 91 15.69 6.97 -9.69
N VAL A 92 14.47 7.46 -9.93
CA VAL A 92 14.23 8.81 -10.44
C VAL A 92 14.75 9.78 -9.38
N THR A 93 16.01 10.17 -9.56
CA THR A 93 16.63 11.25 -8.80
C THR A 93 16.12 12.50 -9.49
N ALA A 94 15.05 13.10 -8.96
CA ALA A 94 14.71 14.46 -9.35
C ALA A 94 15.92 15.33 -8.97
N ILE A 95 16.64 15.73 -10.01
CA ILE A 95 17.79 16.62 -9.94
C ILE A 95 17.27 18.00 -9.51
N ARG A 96 17.85 18.45 -8.39
CA ARG A 96 17.99 19.83 -7.87
C ARG A 96 16.74 20.63 -7.53
#